data_AF-A0A821S0E5-F1
#
_entry.id   AF-A0A821S0E5-F1
#
_cell.length_a   1.000
_cell.length_b   1.000
_cell.length_c   1.000
_cell.angle_alpha   90.00
_cell.angle_beta   90.00
_cell.angle_gamma   90.00
#
_symmetry.space_group_name_H-M   'P 1'
#
loop_
_entity.id
_entity.type
_entity.pdbx_description
1 polymer ?
#
loop_
_entity_poly.entity_id
_entity_poly.type
_entity_poly.pdbx_seq_one_letter_code
_entity_poly.pdbx_strand_id
1 'polypeptide(L)'
;MMKIYLYLISFALYYYSGECALSQPYFPSQIVFSPDNNKTIFAIDEINQRAYKTVAYGATVRETSYLMKNFPYATPDSPQSKYYVQLLVDTPSNNCQYATYWKYGGSTFNSFPLHWQINSSSIRVENYIKFKYEMLHSNDSSTDEDYWYSNVTCQVYSGEIYPCEEIYFKKNTEIPLRFTEVVRRGWFLVQETTSYQVISMGKPDEKLFDSIPKTWPDSCRDYSLGISVFFLK
;
A
#
# COMPACT_ATOMS: atom_id res chain seq x y z
N MET A 1 -25.05 42.78 26.48
CA MET A 1 -24.07 42.88 25.36
C MET A 1 -22.76 42.14 25.61
N MET A 2 -22.16 42.19 26.81
CA MET A 2 -20.86 41.52 27.11
C MET A 2 -20.83 40.00 26.89
N LYS A 3 -21.95 39.29 27.09
CA LYS A 3 -22.04 37.83 26.87
C LYS A 3 -21.86 37.43 25.40
N ILE A 4 -22.35 38.24 24.46
CA ILE A 4 -22.28 37.95 23.01
C ILE A 4 -20.83 38.05 22.51
N TYR A 5 -20.06 39.00 23.01
CA TYR A 5 -18.64 39.14 22.68
C TYR A 5 -17.80 37.96 23.18
N LEU A 6 -18.10 37.45 24.38
CA LEU A 6 -17.44 36.26 24.91
C LEU A 6 -17.68 35.03 24.02
N TYR A 7 -18.93 34.79 23.59
CA TYR A 7 -19.24 33.70 22.66
C TYR A 7 -18.56 33.86 21.29
N LEU A 8 -18.48 35.08 20.75
CA LEU A 8 -17.79 35.34 19.49
C LEU A 8 -16.27 35.13 19.59
N ILE A 9 -15.65 35.49 20.72
CA ILE A 9 -14.23 35.24 20.97
C ILE A 9 -13.98 33.74 21.17
N SER A 10 -14.85 33.02 21.89
CA SER A 10 -14.77 31.56 22.00
C SER A 10 -14.92 30.87 20.66
N PHE A 11 -15.84 31.34 19.81
CA PHE A 11 -16.06 30.80 18.46
C PHE A 11 -14.87 31.09 17.54
N ALA A 12 -14.31 32.30 17.58
CA ALA A 12 -13.11 32.66 16.83
C ALA A 12 -11.88 31.85 17.30
N LEU A 13 -11.70 31.65 18.60
CA LEU A 13 -10.63 30.80 19.14
C LEU A 13 -10.81 29.32 18.74
N TYR A 14 -12.04 28.81 18.73
CA TYR A 14 -12.34 27.45 18.28
C TYR A 14 -12.07 27.26 16.78
N TYR A 15 -12.39 28.28 15.97
CA TYR A 15 -12.13 28.28 14.52
C TYR A 15 -10.64 28.42 14.21
N TYR A 16 -9.90 29.25 14.95
CA TYR A 16 -8.45 29.38 14.81
C TYR A 16 -7.66 28.19 15.37
N SER A 17 -8.23 27.41 16.30
CA SER A 17 -7.65 26.11 16.70
C SER A 17 -7.96 24.97 15.72
N GLY A 18 -8.78 25.22 14.68
CA GLY A 18 -9.28 24.21 13.74
C GLY A 18 -8.32 23.81 12.62
N GLU A 19 -7.14 24.43 12.49
CA GLU A 19 -6.14 24.08 11.47
C GLU A 19 -4.92 23.29 12.01
N CYS A 20 -4.95 22.83 13.25
CA CYS A 20 -4.18 21.63 13.62
C CYS A 20 -5.02 20.40 13.31
N ALA A 21 -5.45 20.26 12.05
CA ALA A 21 -6.09 19.04 11.61
C ALA A 21 -5.01 17.94 11.66
N LEU A 22 -5.20 16.96 12.54
CA LEU A 22 -4.52 15.67 12.51
C LEU A 22 -4.93 14.95 11.21
N SER A 23 -4.48 15.45 10.06
CA SER A 23 -4.64 14.78 8.78
C SER A 23 -3.59 13.69 8.72
N GLN A 24 -3.98 12.42 8.59
CA GLN A 24 -2.97 11.39 8.37
C GLN A 24 -2.24 11.67 7.04
N PRO A 25 -0.90 11.51 6.99
CA PRO A 25 -0.17 11.65 5.75
C PRO A 25 -0.65 10.59 4.75
N TYR A 26 -0.77 11.00 3.48
CA TYR A 26 -1.36 10.16 2.44
C TYR A 26 -0.42 10.04 1.24
N PHE A 27 -0.32 8.84 0.66
CA PHE A 27 0.29 8.65 -0.65
C PHE A 27 -0.73 9.00 -1.72
N PRO A 28 -0.34 9.62 -2.85
CA PRO A 28 -1.26 9.90 -3.93
C PRO A 28 -2.05 8.66 -4.33
N SER A 29 -3.35 8.85 -4.59
CA SER A 29 -4.26 7.78 -5.03
C SER A 29 -3.79 7.02 -6.27
N GLN A 30 -2.87 7.61 -7.03
CA GLN A 30 -2.35 7.09 -8.28
C GLN A 30 -0.84 7.36 -8.34
N ILE A 31 -0.03 6.31 -8.27
CA ILE A 31 1.43 6.43 -8.15
C ILE A 31 2.16 5.21 -8.70
N VAL A 32 3.35 5.42 -9.25
CA VAL A 32 4.35 4.39 -9.55
C VAL A 32 5.62 4.70 -8.76
N PHE A 33 6.15 3.73 -8.02
CA PHE A 33 7.37 3.92 -7.22
C PHE A 33 8.15 2.61 -7.01
N SER A 34 9.38 2.75 -6.51
CA SER A 34 10.25 1.64 -6.13
C SER A 34 10.77 1.80 -4.70
N PRO A 35 10.58 0.83 -3.79
CA PRO A 35 11.16 0.84 -2.44
C PRO A 35 12.56 0.20 -2.35
N ASP A 36 12.97 -0.57 -3.37
CA ASP A 36 14.16 -1.43 -3.32
C ASP A 36 15.19 -1.09 -4.41
N ASN A 37 15.51 0.19 -4.60
CA ASN A 37 16.51 0.63 -5.59
C ASN A 37 16.28 0.04 -7.00
N ASN A 38 15.07 0.18 -7.54
CA ASN A 38 14.62 -0.35 -8.83
C ASN A 38 14.50 -1.89 -8.94
N LYS A 39 14.65 -2.64 -7.85
CA LYS A 39 14.43 -4.10 -7.85
C LYS A 39 12.95 -4.46 -7.81
N THR A 40 12.17 -3.71 -7.03
CA THR A 40 10.73 -3.88 -6.91
C THR A 40 10.05 -2.61 -7.38
N ILE A 41 9.08 -2.71 -8.29
CA ILE A 41 8.27 -1.57 -8.72
C ILE A 41 6.82 -1.84 -8.35
N PHE A 42 6.16 -0.85 -7.76
CA PHE A 42 4.73 -0.84 -7.48
C PHE A 42 4.06 0.23 -8.33
N ALA A 43 2.87 -0.10 -8.85
CA ALA A 43 1.95 0.87 -9.42
C ALA A 43 0.58 0.68 -8.78
N ILE A 44 0.03 1.77 -8.25
CA ILE A 44 -1.17 1.77 -7.43
C ILE A 44 -2.15 2.74 -8.06
N ASP A 45 -3.38 2.27 -8.24
CA ASP A 45 -4.52 3.07 -8.64
C ASP A 45 -5.65 2.77 -7.66
N GLU A 46 -5.69 3.55 -6.58
CA GLU A 46 -6.73 3.47 -5.55
C GLU A 46 -8.10 3.82 -6.13
N ILE A 47 -8.20 4.75 -7.09
CA ILE A 47 -9.50 5.13 -7.68
C ILE A 47 -10.14 3.92 -8.36
N ASN A 48 -9.37 3.21 -9.18
CA ASN A 48 -9.86 2.03 -9.86
C ASN A 48 -9.70 0.74 -9.05
N GLN A 49 -9.16 0.82 -7.83
CA GLN A 49 -8.90 -0.30 -6.93
C GLN A 49 -8.05 -1.39 -7.59
N ARG A 50 -6.90 -0.98 -8.16
CA ARG A 50 -5.93 -1.82 -8.85
C ARG A 50 -4.54 -1.60 -8.29
N ALA A 51 -3.76 -2.66 -8.17
CA ALA A 51 -2.34 -2.60 -7.88
C ALA A 51 -1.55 -3.58 -8.75
N TYR A 52 -0.34 -3.17 -9.09
CA TYR A 52 0.63 -3.90 -9.88
C TYR A 52 1.96 -3.92 -9.12
N LYS A 53 2.64 -5.06 -9.14
CA LYS A 53 3.98 -5.22 -8.60
C LYS A 53 4.81 -6.04 -9.57
N THR A 54 6.03 -5.59 -9.84
CA THR A 54 7.05 -6.43 -10.49
C THR A 54 8.28 -6.52 -9.62
N VAL A 55 8.82 -7.74 -9.48
CA VAL A 55 10.05 -8.03 -8.75
C VAL A 55 11.07 -8.61 -9.73
N ALA A 56 12.22 -7.97 -9.84
CA ALA A 56 13.35 -8.51 -10.60
C ALA A 56 14.18 -9.47 -9.76
N TYR A 57 14.35 -10.69 -10.24
CA TYR A 57 15.25 -11.71 -9.71
C TYR A 57 16.43 -11.89 -10.67
N GLY A 58 17.58 -11.31 -10.33
CA GLY A 58 18.75 -11.32 -11.21
C GLY A 58 18.54 -10.50 -12.48
N ALA A 59 19.16 -10.90 -13.60
CA ALA A 59 19.17 -10.09 -14.82
C ALA A 59 17.92 -10.25 -15.71
N THR A 60 17.19 -11.36 -15.61
CA THR A 60 16.14 -11.71 -16.59
C THR A 60 14.85 -12.26 -15.99
N VAL A 61 14.85 -12.75 -14.74
CA VAL A 61 13.65 -13.33 -14.14
C VAL A 61 12.84 -12.20 -13.50
N ARG A 62 11.54 -12.15 -13.83
CA ARG A 62 10.61 -11.17 -13.26
C ARG A 62 9.36 -11.87 -12.80
N GLU A 63 9.02 -11.73 -11.54
CA GLU A 63 7.68 -12.07 -11.06
C GLU A 63 6.79 -10.85 -11.22
N THR A 64 5.59 -11.04 -11.76
CA THR A 64 4.59 -9.98 -11.89
C THR A 64 3.33 -10.35 -11.12
N SER A 65 2.84 -9.42 -10.30
CA SER A 65 1.65 -9.59 -9.49
C SER A 65 0.64 -8.49 -9.78
N TYR A 66 -0.64 -8.86 -9.84
CA TYR A 66 -1.77 -7.96 -10.02
C TYR A 66 -2.76 -8.16 -8.87
N LEU A 67 -3.40 -7.08 -8.41
CA LEU A 67 -4.51 -7.12 -7.46
C LEU A 67 -5.59 -6.16 -7.93
N MET A 68 -6.81 -6.64 -8.19
CA MET A 68 -7.89 -5.79 -8.73
C MET A 68 -9.26 -6.27 -8.26
N LYS A 69 -10.20 -5.35 -8.02
CA LYS A 69 -11.60 -5.68 -7.66
C LYS A 69 -12.41 -6.21 -8.85
N ASN A 70 -12.31 -5.54 -9.99
CA ASN A 70 -12.97 -5.90 -11.23
C ASN A 70 -11.94 -6.56 -12.15
N PHE A 71 -11.58 -7.80 -11.85
CA PHE A 71 -10.46 -8.45 -12.54
C PHE A 71 -10.87 -8.82 -13.99
N PRO A 72 -10.07 -8.43 -15.00
CA PRO A 72 -10.44 -8.62 -16.40
C PRO A 72 -10.45 -10.12 -16.77
N TYR A 73 -11.27 -10.46 -17.77
CA TYR A 73 -11.43 -11.83 -18.30
C TYR A 73 -11.95 -12.87 -17.29
N ALA A 74 -12.40 -12.47 -16.10
CA ALA A 74 -13.04 -13.37 -15.17
C ALA A 74 -14.30 -14.00 -15.78
N THR A 75 -14.54 -15.28 -15.50
CA THR A 75 -15.77 -15.97 -15.89
C THR A 75 -16.98 -15.22 -15.32
N PRO A 76 -18.01 -14.91 -16.14
CA PRO A 76 -19.21 -14.24 -15.63
C PRO A 76 -19.82 -14.97 -14.44
N ASP A 77 -20.30 -14.19 -13.47
CA ASP A 77 -20.90 -14.65 -12.21
C ASP A 77 -20.00 -15.41 -11.22
N SER A 78 -18.76 -15.71 -11.58
CA SER A 78 -17.80 -16.36 -10.68
C SER A 78 -17.36 -15.42 -9.54
N PRO A 79 -16.81 -15.93 -8.43
CA PRO A 79 -16.25 -15.09 -7.37
C PRO A 79 -15.23 -14.07 -7.88
N GLN A 80 -14.41 -14.46 -8.85
CA GLN A 80 -13.38 -13.63 -9.48
C GLN A 80 -13.95 -12.40 -10.20
N SER A 81 -15.21 -12.45 -10.65
CA SER A 81 -15.89 -11.33 -11.30
C SER A 81 -16.49 -10.31 -10.33
N LYS A 82 -16.58 -10.65 -9.03
CA LYS A 82 -17.31 -9.88 -8.00
C LYS A 82 -16.42 -9.38 -6.88
N TYR A 83 -15.34 -10.10 -6.60
CA TYR A 83 -14.42 -9.84 -5.51
C TYR A 83 -13.02 -9.60 -6.03
N TYR A 84 -12.15 -9.08 -5.18
CA TYR A 84 -10.76 -8.91 -5.56
C TYR A 84 -10.09 -10.23 -5.83
N VAL A 85 -9.23 -10.18 -6.85
CA VAL A 85 -8.36 -11.27 -7.24
C VAL A 85 -6.93 -10.77 -7.18
N GLN A 86 -6.07 -11.55 -6.53
CA GLN A 86 -4.62 -11.47 -6.69
C GLN A 86 -4.18 -12.52 -7.71
N LEU A 87 -3.47 -12.10 -8.75
CA LEU A 87 -2.90 -12.96 -9.79
C LEU A 87 -1.38 -12.79 -9.83
N LEU A 88 -0.64 -13.89 -9.82
CA LEU A 88 0.81 -13.95 -10.00
C LEU A 88 1.11 -14.64 -11.32
N VAL A 89 1.98 -14.04 -12.13
CA VAL A 89 2.46 -14.57 -13.41
C VAL A 89 4.00 -14.49 -13.47
N ASP A 90 4.58 -15.23 -14.40
CA ASP A 90 6.02 -15.25 -14.68
C ASP A 90 6.89 -15.66 -13.47
N THR A 91 6.41 -16.59 -12.65
CA THR A 91 7.19 -17.18 -11.56
C THR A 91 8.33 -18.05 -12.11
N PRO A 92 9.45 -18.26 -11.36
CA PRO A 92 10.59 -19.09 -11.80
C PRO A 92 10.24 -20.53 -12.23
N SER A 93 9.01 -21.00 -11.96
CA SER A 93 8.49 -22.32 -12.30
C SER A 93 7.44 -22.33 -13.42
N ASN A 94 7.29 -21.23 -14.19
CA ASN A 94 6.30 -21.07 -15.27
C ASN A 94 4.83 -21.26 -14.87
N ASN A 95 4.52 -21.29 -13.57
CA ASN A 95 3.16 -21.49 -13.09
C ASN A 95 2.58 -20.16 -12.63
N CYS A 96 1.53 -19.72 -13.32
CA CYS A 96 0.69 -18.63 -12.82
C CYS A 96 -0.31 -19.17 -11.78
N GLN A 97 -0.64 -18.34 -10.80
CA GLN A 97 -1.53 -18.71 -9.70
C GLN A 97 -2.36 -17.51 -9.25
N TYR A 98 -3.59 -17.74 -8.82
CA TYR A 98 -4.47 -16.69 -8.31
C TYR A 98 -5.18 -17.09 -7.01
N ALA A 99 -5.63 -16.07 -6.27
CA ALA A 99 -6.56 -16.22 -5.15
C ALA A 99 -7.61 -15.11 -5.18
N THR A 100 -8.82 -15.45 -4.72
CA THR A 100 -9.95 -14.53 -4.61
C THR A 100 -10.25 -14.25 -3.14
N TYR A 101 -10.47 -12.99 -2.77
CA TYR A 101 -10.73 -12.57 -1.39
C TYR A 101 -12.25 -12.48 -1.14
N TRP A 102 -12.84 -13.52 -0.55
CA TRP A 102 -14.27 -13.59 -0.26
C TRP A 102 -14.59 -14.53 0.92
N LYS A 103 -15.87 -14.77 1.23
CA LYS A 103 -16.26 -15.56 2.42
C LYS A 103 -15.73 -17.00 2.42
N TYR A 104 -15.63 -17.61 1.24
CA TYR A 104 -15.26 -19.03 1.08
C TYR A 104 -13.91 -19.23 0.40
N GLY A 105 -13.21 -18.15 0.07
CA GLY A 105 -11.86 -18.18 -0.47
C GLY A 105 -11.02 -17.10 0.20
N GLY A 106 -9.79 -17.44 0.53
CA GLY A 106 -8.84 -16.52 1.14
C GLY A 106 -7.52 -16.56 0.42
N SER A 107 -6.68 -15.57 0.72
CA SER A 107 -5.32 -15.54 0.23
C SER A 107 -4.38 -16.13 1.26
N THR A 108 -3.94 -17.36 1.02
CA THR A 108 -2.86 -18.02 1.78
C THR A 108 -1.47 -17.56 1.31
N PHE A 109 -1.41 -16.70 0.30
CA PHE A 109 -0.21 -16.00 -0.17
C PHE A 109 -0.56 -14.54 -0.50
N ASN A 110 0.33 -13.59 -0.22
CA ASN A 110 0.12 -12.19 -0.59
C ASN A 110 1.41 -11.65 -1.20
N SER A 111 1.35 -11.21 -2.45
CA SER A 111 2.49 -10.56 -3.11
C SER A 111 2.66 -9.10 -2.70
N PHE A 112 1.60 -8.51 -2.18
CA PHE A 112 1.55 -7.12 -1.76
C PHE A 112 1.77 -7.01 -0.25
N PRO A 113 2.12 -5.81 0.25
CA PRO A 113 2.38 -5.62 1.67
C PRO A 113 1.21 -6.04 2.57
N LEU A 114 1.57 -6.42 3.80
CA LEU A 114 0.65 -6.98 4.78
C LEU A 114 -0.51 -6.06 5.16
N HIS A 115 -0.37 -4.74 5.00
CA HIS A 115 -1.45 -3.81 5.29
C HIS A 115 -2.57 -3.84 4.24
N TRP A 116 -2.29 -4.33 3.04
CA TRP A 116 -3.32 -4.70 2.06
C TRP A 116 -3.88 -6.09 2.29
N GLN A 117 -3.23 -6.95 3.10
CA GLN A 117 -3.86 -7.87 4.07
C GLN A 117 -3.07 -9.12 4.46
N ILE A 118 -3.40 -9.64 5.65
CA ILE A 118 -3.15 -11.01 6.07
C ILE A 118 -4.46 -11.61 6.63
N ASN A 119 -4.81 -12.83 6.20
CA ASN A 119 -5.88 -13.67 6.78
C ASN A 119 -7.32 -13.11 6.79
N SER A 120 -7.64 -12.14 5.93
CA SER A 120 -9.00 -11.60 5.80
C SER A 120 -9.74 -12.15 4.58
N SER A 121 -11.08 -12.21 4.70
CA SER A 121 -12.01 -12.61 3.63
C SER A 121 -12.44 -11.44 2.74
N SER A 122 -11.82 -10.27 2.88
CA SER A 122 -12.11 -9.07 2.10
C SER A 122 -10.84 -8.24 1.97
N ILE A 123 -10.59 -7.62 0.81
CA ILE A 123 -9.46 -6.73 0.48
C ILE A 123 -9.90 -5.39 -0.11
N ARG A 124 -9.07 -4.36 0.06
CA ARG A 124 -9.21 -3.04 -0.57
C ARG A 124 -7.83 -2.46 -0.85
N VAL A 125 -7.63 -1.93 -2.06
CA VAL A 125 -6.41 -1.21 -2.41
C VAL A 125 -6.59 0.22 -1.93
N GLU A 126 -5.75 0.62 -0.98
CA GLU A 126 -5.74 1.96 -0.39
C GLU A 126 -4.30 2.51 -0.48
N ASN A 127 -3.97 3.43 0.43
CA ASN A 127 -2.61 3.87 0.67
C ASN A 127 -1.65 2.68 0.84
N TYR A 128 -0.47 2.79 0.23
CA TYR A 128 0.64 1.85 0.37
C TYR A 128 1.30 1.86 1.74
N ILE A 129 1.02 2.86 2.57
CA ILE A 129 1.47 2.87 3.95
C ILE A 129 0.25 3.03 4.82
N LYS A 130 0.04 2.00 5.65
CA LYS A 130 -0.91 2.07 6.74
C LYS A 130 -0.11 2.24 8.02
N PHE A 131 -0.15 3.44 8.57
CA PHE A 131 0.43 3.75 9.86
C PHE A 131 -0.32 2.99 10.96
N LYS A 132 0.43 2.41 11.90
CA LYS A 132 -0.11 1.74 13.10
C LYS A 132 -0.54 2.77 14.14
N TYR A 133 0.15 3.91 14.17
CA TYR A 133 -0.08 5.00 15.11
C TYR A 133 -0.62 6.24 14.40
N GLU A 134 -1.21 7.14 15.18
CA GLU A 134 -1.62 8.43 14.68
C GLU A 134 -0.38 9.27 14.39
N MET A 135 -0.28 9.77 13.16
CA MET A 135 0.82 10.62 12.72
C MET A 135 0.55 12.10 13.00
N LEU A 136 1.59 12.80 13.46
CA LEU A 136 1.65 14.23 13.75
C LEU A 136 2.54 14.93 12.72
N HIS A 137 2.08 16.03 12.15
CA HIS A 137 2.90 16.86 11.26
C HIS A 137 3.93 17.63 12.08
N SER A 138 5.19 17.62 11.66
CA SER A 138 6.20 18.48 12.24
C SER A 138 5.97 19.93 11.82
N ASN A 139 6.08 20.84 12.78
CA ASN A 139 6.08 22.28 12.54
C ASN A 139 7.49 22.80 12.20
N ASP A 140 8.46 21.92 11.97
CA ASP A 140 9.82 22.30 11.64
C ASP A 140 9.89 23.14 10.36
N SER A 141 10.79 24.12 10.37
CA SER A 141 11.02 25.06 9.28
C SER A 141 11.84 24.47 8.12
N SER A 142 11.91 23.13 7.99
CA SER A 142 12.64 22.48 6.90
C SER A 142 12.19 23.06 5.56
N THR A 143 13.15 23.53 4.76
CA THR A 143 12.88 24.12 3.45
C THR A 143 12.65 23.07 2.39
N ASP A 144 13.10 21.83 2.64
CA ASP A 144 13.26 20.81 1.60
C ASP A 144 12.24 19.67 1.73
N GLU A 145 11.74 19.43 2.95
CA GLU A 145 10.89 18.27 3.25
C GLU A 145 9.75 18.62 4.23
N ASP A 146 8.63 17.93 4.08
CA ASP A 146 7.60 17.81 5.10
C ASP A 146 7.79 16.50 5.85
N TYR A 147 7.63 16.55 7.17
CA TYR A 147 7.94 15.45 8.07
C TYR A 147 6.74 15.15 8.96
N TRP A 148 6.40 13.86 9.06
CA TRP A 148 5.37 13.35 9.94
C TRP A 148 5.95 12.26 10.83
N TYR A 149 5.51 12.21 12.08
CA TYR A 149 5.98 11.24 13.05
C TYR A 149 4.84 10.72 13.91
N SER A 150 4.94 9.48 14.36
CA SER A 150 3.93 8.88 15.22
C SER A 150 3.85 9.60 16.56
N ASN A 151 2.65 9.75 17.09
CA ASN A 151 2.40 10.26 18.44
C ASN A 151 2.96 9.35 19.56
N VAL A 152 3.38 8.12 19.24
CA VAL A 152 4.04 7.18 20.15
C VAL A 152 5.54 7.08 19.83
N THR A 153 6.36 6.94 20.87
CA THR A 153 7.78 6.65 20.75
C THR A 153 8.11 5.21 21.12
N CYS A 154 9.14 4.67 20.46
CA CYS A 154 9.64 3.32 20.61
C CYS A 154 11.13 3.37 20.98
N GLN A 155 11.53 2.52 21.92
CA GLN A 155 12.94 2.36 22.29
C GLN A 155 13.55 1.20 21.50
N VAL A 156 14.63 1.46 20.78
CA VAL A 156 15.40 0.43 20.07
C VAL A 156 16.38 -0.27 21.02
N TYR A 157 16.98 -1.37 20.58
CA TYR A 157 17.88 -2.17 21.42
C TYR A 157 19.12 -1.41 21.93
N SER A 158 19.61 -0.41 21.19
CA SER A 158 20.71 0.47 21.65
C SER A 158 20.33 1.35 22.84
N GLY A 159 19.05 1.43 23.18
CA GLY A 159 18.51 2.30 24.23
C GLY A 159 18.02 3.65 23.73
N GLU A 160 18.28 3.99 22.46
CA GLU A 160 17.80 5.21 21.81
C GLU A 160 16.27 5.18 21.64
N ILE A 161 15.65 6.35 21.71
CA ILE A 161 14.19 6.52 21.62
C ILE A 161 13.88 7.32 20.36
N TYR A 162 13.04 6.76 19.50
CA TYR A 162 12.56 7.37 18.25
C TYR A 162 11.04 7.39 18.24
N PRO A 163 10.38 8.21 17.42
CA PRO A 163 9.01 7.91 17.02
C PRO A 163 8.94 6.48 16.46
N CYS A 164 7.88 5.75 16.78
CA CYS A 164 7.71 4.38 16.29
C CYS A 164 7.58 4.31 14.76
N GLU A 165 6.97 5.33 14.16
CA GLU A 165 6.82 5.48 12.71
C GLU A 165 7.13 6.94 12.32
N GLU A 166 7.81 7.12 11.19
CA GLU A 166 8.18 8.42 10.65
C GLU A 166 8.05 8.39 9.13
N ILE A 167 7.58 9.47 8.53
CA ILE A 167 7.54 9.59 7.07
C ILE A 167 7.89 10.99 6.61
N TYR A 168 8.63 11.04 5.51
CA TYR A 168 9.15 12.26 4.93
C TYR A 168 8.64 12.40 3.50
N PHE A 169 8.17 13.58 3.17
CA PHE A 169 7.69 13.96 1.85
C PHE A 169 8.51 15.12 1.30
N LYS A 170 8.57 15.26 -0.02
CA LYS A 170 9.11 16.47 -0.64
C LYS A 170 8.21 17.66 -0.26
N LYS A 171 8.83 18.78 0.10
CA LYS A 171 8.13 19.98 0.61
C LYS A 171 6.90 20.36 -0.20
N ASN A 172 5.77 20.57 0.49
CA ASN A 172 4.47 20.96 -0.05
C ASN A 172 3.96 20.02 -1.15
N THR A 173 4.31 18.74 -1.09
CA THR A 173 3.83 17.72 -2.03
C THR A 173 3.48 16.42 -1.32
N GLU A 174 2.68 15.59 -1.97
CA GLU A 174 2.40 14.22 -1.53
C GLU A 174 3.47 13.22 -2.00
N ILE A 175 4.65 13.68 -2.46
CA ILE A 175 5.70 12.78 -2.96
C ILE A 175 6.48 12.20 -1.76
N PRO A 176 6.32 10.91 -1.44
CA PRO A 176 7.07 10.28 -0.35
C PRO A 176 8.55 10.14 -0.73
N LEU A 177 9.42 10.35 0.26
CA LEU A 177 10.87 10.22 0.12
C LEU A 177 11.39 9.00 0.89
N ARG A 178 10.97 8.85 2.14
CA ARG A 178 11.36 7.73 3.00
C ARG A 178 10.36 7.53 4.12
N PHE A 179 10.19 6.27 4.51
CA PHE A 179 9.43 5.85 5.68
C PHE A 179 10.38 5.10 6.61
N THR A 180 10.33 5.43 7.88
CA THR A 180 11.12 4.79 8.92
C THR A 180 10.19 4.20 9.95
N GLU A 181 10.41 2.94 10.35
CA GLU A 181 9.65 2.31 11.42
C GLU A 181 10.56 1.51 12.37
N VAL A 182 10.15 1.43 13.64
CA VAL A 182 10.77 0.54 14.61
C VAL A 182 10.13 -0.83 14.53
N VAL A 183 10.91 -1.82 14.09
CA VAL A 183 10.47 -3.19 13.88
C VAL A 183 11.30 -4.18 14.67
N ARG A 184 10.71 -5.35 14.93
CA ARG A 184 11.41 -6.46 15.57
C ARG A 184 12.12 -7.30 14.52
N ARG A 185 13.45 -7.27 14.51
CA ARG A 185 14.28 -8.14 13.68
C ARG A 185 14.94 -9.21 14.54
N GLY A 186 14.33 -10.39 14.56
CA GLY A 186 14.73 -11.47 15.47
C GLY A 186 14.52 -11.09 16.94
N TRP A 187 15.61 -11.01 17.70
CA TRP A 187 15.58 -10.65 19.12
C TRP A 187 15.74 -9.14 19.38
N PHE A 188 16.04 -8.35 18.35
CA PHE A 188 16.36 -6.94 18.50
C PHE A 188 15.23 -6.05 17.95
N LEU A 189 14.94 -4.97 18.66
CA LEU A 189 14.15 -3.84 18.13
C LEU A 189 15.13 -2.91 17.42
N VAL A 190 14.91 -2.68 16.14
CA VAL A 190 15.77 -1.85 15.29
C VAL A 190 14.90 -0.86 14.51
N GLN A 191 15.49 0.27 14.16
CA GLN A 191 14.88 1.21 13.23
C GLN A 191 15.24 0.79 11.80
N GLU A 192 14.24 0.63 10.93
CA GLU A 192 14.43 0.33 9.51
C GLU A 192 13.87 1.47 8.65
N THR A 193 14.63 1.88 7.65
CA THR A 193 14.23 2.95 6.71
C THR A 193 14.04 2.37 5.32
N THR A 194 12.84 2.54 4.77
CA THR A 194 12.50 2.29 3.38
C THR A 194 12.56 3.60 2.60
N SER A 195 13.42 3.66 1.57
CA SER A 195 13.52 4.84 0.69
C SER A 195 12.64 4.65 -0.53
N TYR A 196 11.88 5.66 -0.91
CA TYR A 196 10.99 5.63 -2.07
C TYR A 196 11.58 6.39 -3.23
N GLN A 197 11.74 5.70 -4.36
CA GLN A 197 11.95 6.36 -5.64
C GLN A 197 10.60 6.48 -6.35
N VAL A 198 10.01 7.68 -6.33
CA VAL A 198 8.78 7.95 -7.08
C VAL A 198 9.12 8.08 -8.56
N ILE A 199 8.53 7.20 -9.37
CA ILE A 199 8.74 7.13 -10.81
C ILE A 199 7.73 8.04 -11.53
N SER A 200 6.47 8.01 -11.10
CA SER A 200 5.43 8.89 -11.63
C SER A 200 4.27 9.05 -10.65
N MET A 201 3.59 10.19 -10.69
CA MET A 201 2.34 10.44 -9.95
C MET A 201 1.20 10.78 -10.90
N GLY A 202 -0.02 10.58 -10.43
CA GLY A 202 -1.22 10.61 -11.28
C GLY A 202 -1.42 9.26 -11.93
N LYS A 203 -2.31 9.19 -12.94
CA LYS A 203 -2.76 7.92 -13.51
C LYS A 203 -1.60 7.02 -13.95
N PRO A 204 -1.43 5.82 -13.35
CA PRO A 204 -0.40 4.90 -13.80
C PRO A 204 -0.66 4.49 -15.25
N ASP A 205 0.40 4.16 -15.99
CA ASP A 205 0.27 3.68 -17.36
C ASP A 205 -0.58 2.39 -17.38
N GLU A 206 -1.68 2.38 -18.14
CA GLU A 206 -2.57 1.23 -18.28
C GLU A 206 -1.82 -0.01 -18.81
N LYS A 207 -0.71 0.19 -19.54
CA LYS A 207 0.14 -0.92 -20.00
C LYS A 207 0.66 -1.81 -18.87
N LEU A 208 0.77 -1.29 -17.65
CA LEU A 208 1.14 -2.08 -16.48
C LEU A 208 0.06 -3.09 -16.10
N PHE A 209 -1.21 -2.81 -16.44
CA PHE A 209 -2.35 -3.67 -16.15
C PHE A 209 -2.84 -4.46 -17.39
N ASP A 210 -2.50 -4.00 -18.60
CA ASP A 210 -2.89 -4.68 -19.85
C ASP A 210 -2.12 -5.98 -20.12
N SER A 211 -1.00 -6.22 -19.42
CA SER A 211 -0.18 -7.44 -19.56
C SER A 211 -0.78 -8.68 -18.89
N ILE A 212 -1.99 -8.60 -18.35
CA ILE A 212 -2.70 -9.74 -17.76
C ILE A 212 -3.04 -10.78 -18.85
N PRO A 213 -2.61 -12.06 -18.71
CA PRO A 213 -2.90 -13.10 -19.71
C PRO A 213 -4.39 -13.39 -19.81
N LYS A 214 -5.01 -13.30 -21.00
CA LYS A 214 -6.46 -13.52 -21.17
C LYS A 214 -6.96 -14.91 -20.75
N THR A 215 -6.07 -15.90 -20.76
CA THR A 215 -6.35 -17.29 -20.42
C THR A 215 -6.14 -17.59 -18.93
N TRP A 216 -5.77 -16.60 -18.12
CA TRP A 216 -5.49 -16.80 -16.69
C TRP A 216 -6.58 -17.57 -15.92
N PRO A 217 -7.90 -17.41 -16.18
CA PRO A 217 -8.92 -18.14 -15.44
C PRO A 217 -8.83 -19.65 -15.67
N ASP A 218 -8.36 -20.06 -16.84
CA ASP A 218 -8.30 -21.46 -17.26
C ASP A 218 -6.90 -22.07 -17.10
N SER A 219 -5.85 -21.25 -17.22
CA SER A 219 -4.47 -21.72 -17.23
C SER A 219 -3.76 -21.59 -15.89
N CYS A 220 -4.26 -20.75 -14.98
CA CYS A 220 -3.62 -20.53 -13.69
C CYS A 220 -4.19 -21.45 -12.62
N ARG A 221 -3.34 -21.78 -11.64
CA ARG A 221 -3.76 -22.56 -10.48
C ARG A 221 -4.62 -21.70 -9.56
N ASP A 222 -5.80 -22.20 -9.20
CA ASP A 222 -6.55 -21.65 -8.08
C ASP A 222 -5.85 -22.07 -6.80
N TYR A 223 -5.19 -21.13 -6.15
CA TYR A 223 -4.41 -21.43 -4.96
C TYR A 223 -5.28 -21.74 -3.75
N SER A 224 -6.48 -21.16 -3.68
CA SER A 224 -7.44 -21.41 -2.59
C SER A 224 -7.99 -22.83 -2.65
N LEU A 225 -8.15 -23.39 -3.85
CA LEU A 225 -8.63 -24.77 -4.05
C LEU A 225 -7.48 -25.78 -4.22
N GLY A 226 -6.26 -25.32 -4.48
CA GLY A 226 -5.11 -26.17 -4.78
C GLY A 226 -5.18 -26.87 -6.15
N ILE A 227 -6.20 -26.57 -6.96
CA ILE A 227 -6.52 -27.22 -8.23
C ILE A 227 -6.01 -26.36 -9.39
N SER A 228 -5.35 -26.99 -10.36
CA SER A 228 -5.16 -26.40 -11.69
C SER A 228 -6.43 -26.59 -12.51
N VAL A 229 -6.98 -25.53 -13.11
CA VAL A 229 -8.27 -25.57 -13.84
C VAL A 229 -8.23 -26.48 -15.09
N PHE A 230 -7.04 -26.94 -15.50
CA PHE A 230 -6.83 -27.94 -16.55
C PHE A 230 -7.59 -29.28 -16.40
N PHE A 231 -8.19 -29.59 -15.25
CA PHE A 231 -8.84 -30.89 -14.98
C PHE A 231 -10.38 -30.91 -15.08
N LEU A 232 -11.03 -29.86 -15.57
CA LEU A 232 -12.51 -29.81 -15.70
C LEU A 232 -13.03 -29.76 -17.15
N LYS A 233 -12.37 -30.45 -18.08
CA LYS A 233 -12.94 -30.77 -19.40
C LYS A 233 -13.11 -32.27 -19.57
#